data_AF-A0A7L3M0S6-F1
#
_entry.id   AF-A0A7L3M0S6-F1
#
_cell.length_a   1.000
_cell.length_b   1.000
_cell.length_c   1.000
_cell.angle_alpha   90.00
_cell.angle_beta   90.00
_cell.angle_gamma   90.00
#
_symmetry.space_group_name_H-M   'P 1'
#
loop_
_entity.id
_entity.type
_entity.pdbx_description
1 polymer ?
#
loop_
_entity_poly.entity_id
_entity_poly.type
_entity_poly.pdbx_seq_one_letter_code
_entity_poly.pdbx_strand_id
1 'polypeptide(L)'
;TERFWTEDVSTGIHYQINSESALTWHQARKSCQQQDAELLSITETQEQGYVGELTKEFGFAFWIGLNALDFNSGWQWAGGSPFRYLNWAPGKKCIYFVIFELILIRHQLIKSGLANFIYRKPILIYNSSTSRSLSVQCTDGWWPYAGHCYSIHRDPRTWEEALSSCRKQDGDLASIHNIAEHSFLVSQLGYKPTEELWLGLNDLKAHFYFEWSDGTPVTFTTWQRGHPTDTNGLQDCVAMKGQDGYWATDVCYKQLGYICKKEPSSQSSEKETIEDPGCQKGWKRYGFHCYLVGSDLLTFSEANKTCEQSKAYLATVESRNEQAFLISLTGLRSEKYFWIGLSDTEEQGSFRWTNGETPHFTHWNTAMPGK
;
A
#
# COMPACT_ATOMS: atom_id res chain seq x y z
N THR A 1 -31.95 -8.57 -14.26
CA THR A 1 -30.55 -8.90 -13.91
C THR A 1 -30.38 -9.23 -12.44
N GLU A 2 -31.20 -8.68 -11.53
CA GLU A 2 -31.14 -8.92 -10.07
C GLU A 2 -31.43 -10.37 -9.61
N ARG A 3 -32.06 -11.22 -10.44
CA ARG A 3 -32.56 -12.56 -10.04
C ARG A 3 -31.50 -13.52 -9.46
N PHE A 4 -30.21 -13.27 -9.67
CA PHE A 4 -29.11 -14.12 -9.24
C PHE A 4 -28.21 -13.46 -8.18
N TRP A 5 -28.69 -12.42 -7.52
CA TRP A 5 -27.96 -11.69 -6.50
C TRP A 5 -28.82 -11.53 -5.24
N THR A 6 -28.20 -11.69 -4.08
CA THR A 6 -28.80 -11.51 -2.76
C THR A 6 -28.15 -10.31 -2.10
N GLU A 7 -28.95 -9.32 -1.72
CA GLU A 7 -28.48 -8.11 -1.03
C GLU A 7 -28.51 -8.30 0.48
N ASP A 8 -27.42 -7.95 1.16
CA ASP A 8 -27.44 -7.65 2.58
C ASP A 8 -27.96 -6.22 2.77
N VAL A 9 -29.23 -6.11 3.14
CA VAL A 9 -29.93 -4.83 3.37
C VAL A 9 -29.25 -3.95 4.43
N SER A 10 -28.42 -4.52 5.32
CA SER A 10 -27.70 -3.76 6.35
C SER A 10 -26.43 -3.07 5.84
N THR A 11 -25.81 -3.58 4.78
CA THR A 11 -24.56 -3.05 4.20
C THR A 11 -24.71 -2.55 2.75
N GLY A 12 -25.79 -2.92 2.06
CA GLY A 12 -25.98 -2.71 0.62
C GLY A 12 -25.12 -3.62 -0.27
N ILE A 13 -24.34 -4.54 0.32
CA ILE A 13 -23.47 -5.44 -0.44
C ILE A 13 -24.32 -6.53 -1.09
N HIS A 14 -24.07 -6.73 -2.39
CA HIS A 14 -24.73 -7.73 -3.19
C HIS A 14 -23.81 -8.94 -3.39
N TYR A 15 -24.32 -10.14 -3.14
CA TYR A 15 -23.60 -11.41 -3.22
C TYR A 15 -24.28 -12.36 -4.23
N GLN A 16 -23.52 -13.13 -5.00
CA GLN A 16 -24.03 -14.18 -5.88
C GLN A 16 -23.32 -15.50 -5.58
N ILE A 17 -24.06 -16.53 -5.17
CA ILE A 17 -23.54 -17.90 -4.93
C ILE A 17 -23.80 -18.74 -6.17
N ASN A 18 -22.75 -19.33 -6.75
CA ASN A 18 -22.84 -20.18 -7.95
C ASN A 18 -22.61 -21.66 -7.62
N SER A 19 -23.59 -22.26 -6.94
CA SER A 19 -23.52 -23.61 -6.36
C SER A 19 -23.44 -24.77 -7.36
N GLU A 20 -23.84 -24.57 -8.62
CA GLU A 20 -23.81 -25.59 -9.69
C GLU A 20 -22.57 -25.49 -10.60
N SER A 21 -21.66 -24.54 -10.33
CA SER A 21 -20.44 -24.34 -11.14
C SER A 21 -19.27 -25.20 -10.67
N ALA A 22 -18.31 -25.44 -11.58
CA ALA A 22 -17.12 -26.24 -11.34
C ALA A 22 -15.89 -25.64 -12.05
N LEU A 23 -15.34 -24.57 -11.47
CA LEU A 23 -14.23 -23.78 -12.00
C LEU A 23 -12.98 -23.83 -11.10
N THR A 24 -11.81 -23.65 -11.72
CA THR A 24 -10.59 -23.31 -10.96
C THR A 24 -10.68 -21.90 -10.39
N TRP A 25 -9.93 -21.59 -9.32
CA TRP A 25 -9.91 -20.26 -8.70
C TRP A 25 -9.70 -19.11 -9.71
N HIS A 26 -8.79 -19.28 -10.68
CA HIS A 26 -8.55 -18.28 -11.72
C HIS A 26 -9.71 -18.12 -12.71
N GLN A 27 -10.46 -19.20 -13.00
CA GLN A 27 -11.66 -19.14 -13.84
C GLN A 27 -12.83 -18.52 -13.08
N ALA A 28 -13.03 -18.89 -11.81
CA ALA A 28 -14.00 -18.28 -10.90
C ALA A 28 -13.75 -16.77 -10.79
N ARG A 29 -12.50 -16.35 -10.55
CA ARG A 29 -12.10 -14.94 -10.51
C ARG A 29 -12.47 -14.19 -11.79
N LYS A 30 -12.16 -14.77 -12.97
CA LYS A 30 -12.53 -14.18 -14.26
C LYS A 30 -14.05 -14.10 -14.47
N SER A 31 -14.80 -15.09 -13.98
CA SER A 31 -16.28 -15.07 -13.99
C SER A 31 -16.85 -13.92 -13.16
N CYS A 32 -16.24 -13.62 -12.00
CA CYS A 32 -16.56 -12.44 -11.21
C CYS A 32 -16.28 -11.15 -12.02
N GLN A 33 -15.07 -11.03 -12.54
CA GLN A 33 -14.60 -9.82 -13.25
C GLN A 33 -15.39 -9.50 -14.52
N GLN A 34 -15.96 -10.51 -15.18
CA GLN A 34 -16.87 -10.33 -16.32
C GLN A 34 -18.24 -9.73 -15.94
N GLN A 35 -18.63 -9.79 -14.67
CA GLN A 35 -19.86 -9.20 -14.13
C GLN A 35 -19.58 -7.85 -13.42
N ASP A 36 -18.50 -7.16 -13.81
CA ASP A 36 -17.89 -6.02 -13.11
C ASP A 36 -17.54 -6.30 -11.64
N ALA A 37 -17.28 -7.56 -11.27
CA ALA A 37 -17.19 -7.98 -9.87
C ALA A 37 -15.89 -8.71 -9.50
N GLU A 38 -15.69 -9.04 -8.23
CA GLU A 38 -14.52 -9.76 -7.74
C GLU A 38 -14.92 -10.87 -6.74
N LEU A 39 -14.05 -11.87 -6.57
CA LEU A 39 -14.21 -12.92 -5.56
C LEU A 39 -14.31 -12.33 -4.15
N LEU A 40 -15.24 -12.86 -3.36
CA LEU A 40 -15.54 -12.45 -1.98
C LEU A 40 -14.28 -12.15 -1.15
N SER A 41 -14.25 -10.96 -0.57
CA SER A 41 -13.47 -10.65 0.63
C SER A 41 -14.37 -10.65 1.85
N ILE A 42 -13.93 -11.26 2.95
CA ILE A 42 -14.59 -11.11 4.25
C ILE A 42 -13.70 -10.21 5.11
N THR A 43 -14.15 -8.99 5.41
CA THR A 43 -13.38 -8.03 6.21
C THR A 43 -13.97 -7.77 7.60
N GLU A 44 -15.23 -8.15 7.81
CA GLU A 44 -15.99 -7.89 9.04
C GLU A 44 -16.62 -9.17 9.61
N THR A 45 -16.77 -9.24 10.93
CA THR A 45 -17.38 -10.41 11.60
C THR A 45 -18.87 -10.58 11.28
N GLN A 46 -19.58 -9.46 11.05
CA GLN A 46 -20.98 -9.47 10.61
C GLN A 46 -21.12 -10.09 9.20
N GLU A 47 -20.22 -9.74 8.27
CA GLU A 47 -20.19 -10.30 6.92
C GLU A 47 -19.92 -11.82 6.95
N GLN A 48 -19.01 -12.28 7.82
CA GLN A 48 -18.81 -13.71 8.05
C GLN A 48 -20.07 -14.42 8.53
N GLY A 49 -20.83 -13.80 9.45
CA GLY A 49 -22.10 -14.35 9.94
C GLY A 49 -23.15 -14.43 8.82
N TYR A 50 -23.31 -13.35 8.05
CA TYR A 50 -24.26 -13.28 6.94
C TYR A 50 -23.94 -14.27 5.82
N VAL A 51 -22.67 -14.33 5.37
CA VAL A 51 -22.22 -15.32 4.37
C VAL A 51 -22.34 -16.75 4.91
N GLY A 52 -22.12 -16.96 6.21
CA GLY A 52 -22.34 -18.26 6.86
C GLY A 52 -23.79 -18.70 6.76
N GLU A 53 -24.73 -17.81 7.05
CA GLU A 53 -26.17 -18.09 6.94
C GLU A 53 -26.63 -18.32 5.49
N LEU A 54 -26.07 -17.60 4.51
CA LEU A 54 -26.33 -17.85 3.08
C LEU A 54 -25.78 -19.20 2.59
N THR A 55 -24.71 -19.70 3.22
CA THR A 55 -23.97 -20.90 2.75
C THR A 55 -24.26 -22.17 3.55
N LYS A 56 -24.97 -22.09 4.68
CA LYS A 56 -25.24 -23.19 5.62
C LYS A 56 -25.93 -24.43 5.04
N GLU A 57 -26.74 -24.28 3.99
CA GLU A 57 -27.53 -25.38 3.41
C GLU A 57 -26.71 -26.24 2.45
N PHE A 58 -25.55 -25.75 2.03
CA PHE A 58 -24.69 -26.44 1.07
C PHE A 58 -23.66 -27.30 1.81
N GLY A 59 -23.76 -28.63 1.64
CA GLY A 59 -22.79 -29.60 2.17
C GLY A 59 -21.42 -29.56 1.49
N PHE A 60 -21.04 -28.42 0.91
CA PHE A 60 -19.78 -28.18 0.21
C PHE A 60 -19.24 -26.77 0.49
N ALA A 61 -19.05 -25.93 -0.54
CA ALA A 61 -17.71 -25.38 -0.75
C ALA A 61 -17.69 -24.14 -1.68
N PHE A 62 -17.23 -22.94 -1.24
CA PHE A 62 -17.36 -21.65 -1.99
C PHE A 62 -16.10 -20.72 -2.11
N TRP A 63 -15.51 -20.53 -3.31
CA TRP A 63 -14.21 -19.87 -3.55
C TRP A 63 -14.30 -18.42 -3.08
N ILE A 64 -13.35 -18.06 -2.23
CA ILE A 64 -13.16 -16.70 -1.76
C ILE A 64 -11.90 -16.10 -2.40
N GLY A 65 -11.76 -14.78 -2.35
CA GLY A 65 -10.64 -14.05 -2.94
C GLY A 65 -9.32 -14.19 -2.18
N LEU A 66 -9.30 -14.85 -1.01
CA LEU A 66 -8.12 -14.96 -0.17
C LEU A 66 -7.06 -15.85 -0.83
N ASN A 67 -5.88 -15.30 -1.05
CA ASN A 67 -4.81 -15.98 -1.74
C ASN A 67 -3.42 -15.53 -1.25
N ALA A 68 -2.41 -16.33 -1.58
CA ALA A 68 -1.00 -16.01 -1.40
C ALA A 68 -0.24 -16.32 -2.71
N LEU A 69 -0.76 -15.79 -3.83
CA LEU A 69 -0.21 -16.02 -5.18
C LEU A 69 0.97 -15.11 -5.51
N ASP A 70 1.09 -13.95 -4.86
CA ASP A 70 2.33 -13.16 -4.89
C ASP A 70 3.38 -13.86 -4.02
N PHE A 71 4.57 -14.06 -4.58
CA PHE A 71 5.68 -14.73 -3.92
C PHE A 71 6.39 -13.83 -2.90
N ASN A 72 6.22 -12.50 -3.02
CA ASN A 72 6.90 -11.49 -2.20
C ASN A 72 6.08 -11.10 -0.96
N SER A 73 4.75 -11.08 -1.06
CA SER A 73 3.84 -10.73 0.03
C SER A 73 3.19 -11.96 0.70
N GLY A 74 2.36 -11.71 1.70
CA GLY A 74 1.56 -12.68 2.44
C GLY A 74 0.15 -12.87 1.90
N TRP A 75 -0.76 -13.21 2.81
CA TRP A 75 -2.18 -13.39 2.50
C TRP A 75 -2.83 -12.06 2.10
N GLN A 76 -3.59 -12.08 1.00
CA GLN A 76 -4.27 -10.90 0.45
C GLN A 76 -5.60 -11.28 -0.20
N TRP A 77 -6.55 -10.33 -0.21
CA TRP A 77 -7.81 -10.47 -0.94
C TRP A 77 -7.63 -10.06 -2.41
N ALA A 78 -8.24 -10.83 -3.32
CA ALA A 78 -8.20 -10.59 -4.76
C ALA A 78 -8.60 -9.16 -5.17
N GLY A 79 -9.61 -8.57 -4.49
CA GLY A 79 -10.10 -7.21 -4.75
C GLY A 79 -9.32 -6.07 -4.08
N GLY A 80 -8.22 -6.36 -3.39
CA GLY A 80 -7.44 -5.34 -2.67
C GLY A 80 -8.01 -4.94 -1.31
N SER A 81 -9.11 -5.55 -0.87
CA SER A 81 -9.64 -5.41 0.49
C SER A 81 -8.56 -5.75 1.54
N PRO A 82 -8.53 -5.08 2.71
CA PRO A 82 -7.55 -5.34 3.76
C PRO A 82 -7.77 -6.72 4.39
N PHE A 83 -6.72 -7.55 4.47
CA PHE A 83 -6.78 -8.84 5.18
C PHE A 83 -6.60 -8.63 6.68
N ARG A 84 -7.61 -8.05 7.33
CA ARG A 84 -7.64 -7.72 8.77
C ARG A 84 -8.40 -8.72 9.65
N TYR A 85 -9.20 -9.60 9.06
CA TYR A 85 -10.04 -10.55 9.76
C TYR A 85 -9.68 -11.98 9.35
N LEU A 86 -9.47 -12.85 10.32
CA LEU A 86 -9.05 -14.24 10.14
C LEU A 86 -10.13 -15.19 10.67
N ASN A 87 -10.40 -16.26 9.93
CA ASN A 87 -11.31 -17.33 10.35
C ASN A 87 -10.77 -18.69 9.87
N TRP A 88 -9.56 -19.04 10.30
CA TRP A 88 -8.88 -20.26 9.85
C TRP A 88 -9.47 -21.51 10.49
N ALA A 89 -9.67 -22.57 9.69
CA ALA A 89 -10.12 -23.86 10.20
C ALA A 89 -9.08 -24.50 11.15
N PRO A 90 -9.49 -25.15 12.26
CA PRO A 90 -8.58 -25.78 13.22
C PRO A 90 -7.56 -26.71 12.55
N GLY A 91 -6.28 -26.57 12.92
CA GLY A 91 -5.18 -27.38 12.41
C GLY A 91 -4.72 -27.08 10.97
N LYS A 92 -5.36 -26.16 10.24
CA LYS A 92 -4.98 -25.77 8.86
C LYS A 92 -4.02 -24.56 8.85
N LYS A 93 -2.89 -24.66 9.55
CA LYS A 93 -1.83 -23.62 9.58
C LYS A 93 -0.91 -23.69 8.34
N CYS A 94 -1.49 -23.50 7.15
CA CYS A 94 -0.92 -23.64 5.79
C CYS A 94 -0.95 -25.04 5.15
N ILE A 95 -0.79 -25.01 3.82
CA ILE A 95 -0.63 -26.11 2.84
C ILE A 95 -1.95 -26.68 2.25
N TYR A 96 -2.08 -26.39 0.93
CA TYR A 96 -3.09 -26.79 -0.06
C TYR A 96 -4.54 -26.28 0.09
N PHE A 97 -4.90 -25.49 -0.92
CA PHE A 97 -6.24 -25.24 -1.48
C PHE A 97 -7.43 -25.67 -0.61
N VAL A 98 -8.07 -24.69 0.01
CA VAL A 98 -9.49 -24.83 0.38
C VAL A 98 -10.28 -24.69 -0.94
N ILE A 99 -10.41 -25.82 -1.64
CA ILE A 99 -11.24 -26.02 -2.84
C ILE A 99 -12.67 -25.72 -2.45
N PHE A 100 -13.34 -24.87 -3.24
CA PHE A 100 -14.51 -24.09 -2.91
C PHE A 100 -15.01 -23.47 -4.28
N GLU A 101 -16.23 -22.95 -4.50
CA GLU A 101 -16.70 -22.20 -5.72
C GLU A 101 -17.56 -20.88 -5.52
N LEU A 102 -17.06 -19.68 -5.88
CA LEU A 102 -17.77 -18.38 -6.06
C LEU A 102 -18.69 -17.71 -5.00
N ILE A 103 -18.29 -16.50 -4.54
CA ILE A 103 -19.17 -15.34 -4.25
C ILE A 103 -18.61 -14.07 -4.95
N LEU A 104 -19.49 -13.19 -5.49
CA LEU A 104 -19.15 -11.97 -6.26
C LEU A 104 -19.51 -10.65 -5.53
N ILE A 105 -18.75 -9.55 -5.74
CA ILE A 105 -19.11 -8.14 -5.40
C ILE A 105 -18.69 -7.16 -6.50
N ARG A 106 -19.55 -6.21 -6.92
CA ARG A 106 -19.42 -5.36 -8.13
C ARG A 106 -18.73 -3.99 -7.91
N HIS A 107 -17.71 -3.63 -8.71
CA HIS A 107 -17.19 -2.27 -8.87
C HIS A 107 -16.72 -1.94 -10.31
N GLN A 108 -17.15 -0.78 -10.81
CA GLN A 108 -17.05 -0.35 -12.21
C GLN A 108 -15.76 0.46 -12.51
N LEU A 109 -15.08 0.21 -13.64
CA LEU A 109 -13.99 1.07 -14.12
C LEU A 109 -13.91 1.17 -15.66
N ILE A 110 -13.75 2.41 -16.16
CA ILE A 110 -13.65 2.78 -17.58
C ILE A 110 -12.17 2.89 -18.02
N LYS A 111 -11.87 2.65 -19.30
CA LYS A 111 -10.56 2.91 -19.94
C LYS A 111 -10.57 4.24 -20.72
N SER A 112 -9.54 5.08 -20.54
CA SER A 112 -8.82 5.75 -21.65
C SER A 112 -7.64 6.64 -21.20
N GLY A 113 -6.45 6.34 -21.74
CA GLY A 113 -5.80 7.27 -22.69
C GLY A 113 -4.86 8.39 -22.21
N LEU A 114 -4.92 8.89 -20.97
CA LEU A 114 -4.07 10.01 -20.52
C LEU A 114 -3.45 9.78 -19.13
N ALA A 115 -2.25 10.34 -18.92
CA ALA A 115 -1.44 10.19 -17.72
C ALA A 115 -0.64 11.47 -17.43
N ASN A 116 -0.31 11.72 -16.16
CA ASN A 116 0.69 12.72 -15.78
C ASN A 116 2.10 12.11 -15.91
N PHE A 117 3.16 12.74 -15.39
CA PHE A 117 4.54 12.24 -15.53
C PHE A 117 5.47 12.69 -14.41
N ILE A 118 6.58 11.96 -14.24
CA ILE A 118 7.60 12.23 -13.22
C ILE A 118 8.91 12.63 -13.91
N TYR A 119 9.47 13.76 -13.49
CA TYR A 119 10.79 14.26 -13.88
C TYR A 119 11.84 13.77 -12.87
N ARG A 120 13.06 13.50 -13.34
CA ARG A 120 14.25 13.27 -12.50
C ARG A 120 15.44 14.07 -13.03
N LYS A 121 16.28 14.61 -12.14
CA LYS A 121 17.56 15.27 -12.47
C LYS A 121 18.59 15.13 -11.33
N PRO A 122 19.90 15.20 -11.60
CA PRO A 122 20.92 15.29 -10.55
C PRO A 122 20.84 16.62 -9.77
N ILE A 123 21.36 16.60 -8.55
CA ILE A 123 21.51 17.78 -7.68
C ILE A 123 22.38 18.86 -8.36
N LEU A 124 21.90 20.10 -8.37
CA LEU A 124 22.61 21.28 -8.85
C LEU A 124 22.31 22.45 -7.91
N ILE A 125 23.35 23.09 -7.37
CA ILE A 125 23.23 24.21 -6.42
C ILE A 125 22.60 25.41 -7.14
N TYR A 126 21.48 25.91 -6.63
CA TYR A 126 20.75 27.09 -7.14
C TYR A 126 20.41 28.05 -6.00
N ASN A 127 20.55 29.35 -6.24
CA ASN A 127 20.01 30.40 -5.36
C ASN A 127 18.54 30.69 -5.76
N SER A 128 17.68 30.91 -4.77
CA SER A 128 16.23 31.00 -4.91
C SER A 128 15.66 32.42 -4.71
N SER A 129 14.39 32.59 -5.07
CA SER A 129 13.56 33.77 -4.74
C SER A 129 12.10 33.35 -4.49
N THR A 130 11.35 34.16 -3.75
CA THR A 130 10.21 33.73 -2.93
C THR A 130 8.86 33.61 -3.65
N SER A 131 8.05 32.61 -3.25
CA SER A 131 6.57 32.59 -3.39
C SER A 131 5.94 31.52 -2.47
N ARG A 132 4.67 31.65 -2.09
CA ARG A 132 4.00 30.85 -1.03
C ARG A 132 3.52 29.45 -1.47
N SER A 133 3.57 28.49 -0.53
CA SER A 133 2.84 27.21 -0.52
C SER A 133 2.65 26.75 0.93
N LEU A 134 1.59 26.00 1.24
CA LEU A 134 1.29 25.52 2.60
C LEU A 134 2.09 24.25 2.93
N SER A 135 2.79 24.25 4.06
CA SER A 135 3.59 23.14 4.57
C SER A 135 3.05 22.60 5.91
N VAL A 136 3.17 21.29 6.09
CA VAL A 136 2.87 20.59 7.35
C VAL A 136 4.03 20.81 8.32
N GLN A 137 3.76 21.25 9.55
CA GLN A 137 4.80 21.49 10.55
C GLN A 137 4.93 20.34 11.53
N CYS A 138 6.13 19.75 11.55
CA CYS A 138 6.53 18.73 12.50
C CYS A 138 7.65 19.26 13.39
N THR A 139 7.65 18.85 14.65
CA THR A 139 8.73 19.13 15.61
C THR A 139 10.04 18.48 15.19
N ASP A 140 11.19 19.01 15.63
CA ASP A 140 12.50 18.38 15.36
C ASP A 140 12.48 16.90 15.74
N GLY A 141 13.05 16.05 14.88
CA GLY A 141 12.96 14.59 15.02
C GLY A 141 11.65 13.97 14.54
N TRP A 142 10.80 14.71 13.81
CA TRP A 142 9.59 14.20 13.16
C TRP A 142 9.52 14.61 11.68
N TRP A 143 9.14 13.67 10.82
CA TRP A 143 9.12 13.84 9.37
C TRP A 143 7.68 14.01 8.85
N PRO A 144 7.37 15.07 8.06
CA PRO A 144 6.03 15.31 7.54
C PRO A 144 5.69 14.42 6.33
N TYR A 145 4.52 13.78 6.35
CA TYR A 145 3.93 13.13 5.18
C TYR A 145 2.40 13.12 5.24
N ALA A 146 1.73 13.35 4.11
CA ALA A 146 0.27 13.28 3.97
C ALA A 146 -0.54 13.99 5.10
N GLY A 147 -0.12 15.19 5.52
CA GLY A 147 -0.77 15.93 6.60
C GLY A 147 -0.33 15.56 8.02
N HIS A 148 0.40 14.45 8.21
CA HIS A 148 0.81 13.92 9.51
C HIS A 148 2.33 14.01 9.73
N CYS A 149 2.76 13.73 10.96
CA CYS A 149 4.16 13.68 11.38
C CYS A 149 4.54 12.28 11.89
N TYR A 150 5.70 11.75 11.47
CA TYR A 150 6.17 10.41 11.83
C TYR A 150 7.57 10.42 12.45
N SER A 151 7.87 9.46 13.33
CA SER A 151 9.23 9.26 13.86
C SER A 151 9.54 7.79 14.15
N ILE A 152 10.78 7.37 13.91
CA ILE A 152 11.28 6.02 14.26
C ILE A 152 12.07 6.10 15.56
N HIS A 153 11.59 5.36 16.55
CA HIS A 153 12.26 5.12 17.81
C HIS A 153 12.99 3.77 17.77
N ARG A 154 14.24 3.76 18.23
CA ARG A 154 15.14 2.59 18.18
C ARG A 154 15.51 2.06 19.57
N ASP A 155 14.95 2.63 20.64
CA ASP A 155 14.99 2.01 21.95
C ASP A 155 14.05 0.79 21.97
N PRO A 156 14.52 -0.44 22.28
CA PRO A 156 13.66 -1.62 22.29
C PRO A 156 12.58 -1.54 23.37
N ARG A 157 11.33 -1.76 23.00
CA ARG A 157 10.13 -1.71 23.86
C ARG A 157 9.16 -2.84 23.54
N THR A 158 8.40 -3.26 24.54
CA THR A 158 7.17 -4.04 24.25
C THR A 158 6.18 -3.17 23.49
N TRP A 159 5.19 -3.78 22.84
CA TRP A 159 4.21 -3.02 22.06
C TRP A 159 3.42 -2.01 22.93
N GLU A 160 3.04 -2.39 24.15
CA GLU A 160 2.33 -1.52 25.10
C GLU A 160 3.21 -0.37 25.62
N GLU A 161 4.50 -0.64 25.87
CA GLU A 161 5.47 0.39 26.25
C GLU A 161 5.71 1.38 25.10
N ALA A 162 5.79 0.89 23.85
CA ALA A 162 5.95 1.68 22.65
C ALA A 162 4.73 2.59 22.40
N LEU A 163 3.51 2.04 22.52
CA LEU A 163 2.26 2.79 22.51
C LEU A 163 2.24 3.90 23.56
N SER A 164 2.62 3.56 24.79
CA SER A 164 2.75 4.53 25.89
C SER A 164 3.82 5.59 25.64
N SER A 165 4.85 5.29 24.85
CA SER A 165 5.91 6.23 24.46
C SER A 165 5.44 7.21 23.39
N CYS A 166 4.70 6.74 22.37
CA CYS A 166 4.11 7.61 21.36
C CYS A 166 3.04 8.55 21.96
N ARG A 167 2.19 8.03 22.86
CA ARG A 167 1.16 8.82 23.56
C ARG A 167 1.70 9.91 24.48
N LYS A 168 2.91 9.75 25.01
CA LYS A 168 3.62 10.82 25.76
C LYS A 168 4.15 11.95 24.88
N GLN A 169 4.09 11.81 23.55
CA GLN A 169 4.54 12.79 22.56
C GLN A 169 3.39 13.34 21.70
N ASP A 170 2.16 13.27 22.24
CA ASP A 170 0.90 13.66 21.60
C ASP A 170 0.61 12.92 20.28
N GLY A 171 1.02 11.66 20.20
CA GLY A 171 0.79 10.76 19.07
C GLY A 171 0.30 9.37 19.48
N ASP A 172 0.35 8.44 18.53
CA ASP A 172 0.08 7.01 18.75
C ASP A 172 1.10 6.18 17.95
N LEU A 173 1.05 4.84 18.05
CA LEU A 173 1.80 3.98 17.13
C LEU A 173 1.27 4.17 15.70
N ALA A 174 2.15 4.09 14.71
CA ALA A 174 1.80 4.45 13.35
C ALA A 174 0.74 3.52 12.75
N SER A 175 -0.39 4.13 12.36
CA SER A 175 -1.38 3.60 11.43
C SER A 175 -0.97 3.85 9.98
N ILE A 176 -1.42 2.97 9.07
CA ILE A 176 -1.09 3.02 7.64
C ILE A 176 -2.35 2.70 6.82
N HIS A 177 -2.76 3.60 5.93
CA HIS A 177 -4.05 3.56 5.23
C HIS A 177 -3.95 3.31 3.73
N ASN A 178 -2.76 3.42 3.15
CA ASN A 178 -2.52 3.23 1.73
C ASN A 178 -1.03 2.90 1.44
N ILE A 179 -0.76 2.46 0.21
CA ILE A 179 0.59 2.12 -0.25
C ILE A 179 1.55 3.33 -0.30
N ALA A 180 1.05 4.56 -0.45
CA ALA A 180 1.88 5.76 -0.53
C ALA A 180 2.49 6.10 0.83
N GLU A 181 1.70 6.00 1.90
CA GLU A 181 2.10 6.13 3.31
C GLU A 181 3.08 5.03 3.73
N HIS A 182 2.78 3.76 3.39
CA HIS A 182 3.72 2.64 3.59
C HIS A 182 5.06 2.90 2.88
N SER A 183 5.01 3.32 1.62
CA SER A 183 6.20 3.59 0.82
C SER A 183 7.01 4.79 1.34
N PHE A 184 6.37 5.78 1.99
CA PHE A 184 7.06 6.85 2.69
C PHE A 184 7.86 6.33 3.90
N LEU A 185 7.26 5.46 4.73
CA LEU A 185 7.96 4.85 5.88
C LEU A 185 9.23 4.10 5.44
N VAL A 186 9.12 3.30 4.38
CA VAL A 186 10.23 2.50 3.83
C VAL A 186 11.30 3.37 3.17
N SER A 187 10.92 4.39 2.39
CA SER A 187 11.87 5.16 1.58
C SER A 187 12.49 6.38 2.27
N GLN A 188 11.73 7.10 3.10
CA GLN A 188 12.08 8.46 3.56
C GLN A 188 12.26 8.61 5.07
N LEU A 189 11.61 7.76 5.88
CA LEU A 189 11.71 7.86 7.34
C LEU A 189 13.04 7.30 7.91
N GLY A 190 13.93 6.79 7.05
CA GLY A 190 15.20 6.20 7.46
C GLY A 190 15.07 4.79 8.02
N TYR A 191 14.05 4.05 7.59
CA TYR A 191 13.92 2.61 7.83
C TYR A 191 15.10 1.82 7.26
N LYS A 192 15.45 0.67 7.87
CA LYS A 192 16.47 -0.25 7.35
C LYS A 192 15.91 -1.67 7.24
N PRO A 193 16.23 -2.43 6.17
CA PRO A 193 15.79 -3.83 5.99
C PRO A 193 16.07 -4.80 7.14
N THR A 194 17.06 -4.48 7.99
CA THR A 194 17.46 -5.28 9.17
C THR A 194 16.70 -4.90 10.44
N GLU A 195 15.85 -3.87 10.41
CA GLU A 195 15.08 -3.39 11.56
C GLU A 195 13.68 -4.03 11.55
N GLU A 196 13.22 -4.43 12.72
CA GLU A 196 11.82 -4.78 13.00
C GLU A 196 11.26 -3.67 13.89
N LEU A 197 10.17 -3.04 13.46
CA LEU A 197 9.58 -1.88 14.13
C LEU A 197 8.08 -2.07 14.37
N TRP A 198 7.60 -1.91 15.61
CA TRP A 198 6.17 -1.95 15.93
C TRP A 198 5.37 -0.89 15.17
N LEU A 199 4.20 -1.30 14.69
CA LEU A 199 3.12 -0.49 14.15
C LEU A 199 1.91 -0.54 15.09
N GLY A 200 0.90 0.31 14.88
CA GLY A 200 -0.31 0.32 15.73
C GLY A 200 -1.29 -0.85 15.53
N LEU A 201 -1.04 -1.73 14.55
CA LEU A 201 -1.97 -2.81 14.20
C LEU A 201 -1.83 -3.97 15.21
N ASN A 202 -2.96 -4.41 15.76
CA ASN A 202 -3.02 -5.41 16.82
C ASN A 202 -4.40 -6.08 16.85
N ASP A 203 -4.53 -7.27 17.45
CA ASP A 203 -5.82 -7.94 17.68
C ASP A 203 -6.21 -8.04 19.17
N LEU A 204 -5.59 -7.21 20.04
CA LEU A 204 -5.73 -7.29 21.50
C LEU A 204 -7.19 -7.25 21.98
N LYS A 205 -8.04 -6.47 21.31
CA LYS A 205 -9.45 -6.27 21.67
C LYS A 205 -10.35 -7.43 21.25
N ALA A 206 -10.03 -8.10 20.14
CA ALA A 206 -10.77 -9.23 19.60
C ALA A 206 -9.82 -10.10 18.78
N HIS A 207 -9.45 -11.26 19.33
CA HIS A 207 -8.51 -12.17 18.67
C HIS A 207 -8.98 -12.50 17.25
N PHE A 208 -8.02 -12.56 16.31
CA PHE A 208 -8.25 -12.71 14.86
C PHE A 208 -8.92 -11.52 14.15
N TYR A 209 -9.12 -10.38 14.82
CA TYR A 209 -9.65 -9.15 14.23
C TYR A 209 -8.73 -7.97 14.51
N PHE A 210 -7.94 -7.58 13.50
CA PHE A 210 -6.92 -6.55 13.61
C PHE A 210 -7.49 -5.13 13.51
N GLU A 211 -7.16 -4.28 14.48
CA GLU A 211 -7.55 -2.87 14.58
C GLU A 211 -6.30 -1.97 14.79
N TRP A 212 -6.36 -0.70 14.38
CA TRP A 212 -5.32 0.28 14.69
C TRP A 212 -5.48 0.84 16.12
N SER A 213 -4.36 1.03 16.82
CA SER A 213 -4.32 1.55 18.20
C SER A 213 -4.82 3.00 18.37
N ASP A 214 -4.79 3.79 17.30
CA ASP A 214 -5.34 5.14 17.22
C ASP A 214 -6.85 5.18 16.90
N GLY A 215 -7.48 4.01 16.68
CA GLY A 215 -8.91 3.89 16.35
C GLY A 215 -9.27 4.21 14.90
N THR A 216 -8.30 4.46 14.03
CA THR A 216 -8.55 4.67 12.59
C THR A 216 -8.94 3.36 11.88
N PRO A 217 -9.70 3.41 10.78
CA PRO A 217 -10.09 2.20 10.05
C PRO A 217 -8.89 1.55 9.33
N VAL A 218 -8.76 0.23 9.45
CA VAL A 218 -7.77 -0.56 8.72
C VAL A 218 -8.22 -0.70 7.26
N THR A 219 -7.80 0.23 6.40
CA THR A 219 -8.14 0.28 4.96
C THR A 219 -7.10 -0.38 4.06
N PHE A 220 -5.93 -0.72 4.61
CA PHE A 220 -4.79 -1.26 3.87
C PHE A 220 -4.05 -2.30 4.73
N THR A 221 -3.53 -3.35 4.09
CA THR A 221 -2.67 -4.36 4.70
C THR A 221 -1.63 -4.83 3.71
N THR A 222 -0.37 -4.95 4.14
CA THR A 222 0.72 -5.48 3.30
C THR A 222 1.54 -6.52 4.09
N TRP A 223 0.96 -7.71 4.23
CA TRP A 223 1.53 -8.78 5.04
C TRP A 223 2.81 -9.37 4.42
N GLN A 224 3.73 -9.79 5.28
CA GLN A 224 4.89 -10.58 4.92
C GLN A 224 4.44 -12.01 4.58
N ARG A 225 5.15 -12.66 3.66
CA ARG A 225 4.90 -14.05 3.32
C ARG A 225 4.78 -14.96 4.55
N GLY A 226 3.67 -15.68 4.64
CA GLY A 226 3.35 -16.57 5.76
C GLY A 226 2.59 -15.92 6.91
N HIS A 227 2.54 -14.58 6.98
CA HIS A 227 1.77 -13.82 7.96
C HIS A 227 0.41 -13.39 7.38
N PRO A 228 -0.58 -13.07 8.25
CA PRO A 228 -0.58 -13.21 9.71
C PRO A 228 -0.59 -14.69 10.18
N THR A 229 0.03 -14.97 11.33
CA THR A 229 0.19 -16.31 11.93
C THR A 229 -0.44 -16.38 13.31
N ASP A 230 -1.32 -17.36 13.56
CA ASP A 230 -1.81 -17.66 14.91
C ASP A 230 -0.67 -18.11 15.84
N THR A 231 -0.32 -17.27 16.82
CA THR A 231 0.69 -17.51 17.87
C THR A 231 0.22 -18.41 19.02
N ASN A 232 -0.68 -19.35 18.71
CA ASN A 232 -1.29 -20.35 19.59
C ASN A 232 -2.28 -19.76 20.60
N GLY A 233 -3.17 -18.88 20.12
CA GLY A 233 -4.21 -18.26 20.94
C GLY A 233 -3.73 -17.14 21.86
N LEU A 234 -2.53 -16.61 21.63
CA LEU A 234 -2.08 -15.34 22.20
C LEU A 234 -2.54 -14.19 21.31
N GLN A 235 -2.64 -12.99 21.89
CA GLN A 235 -2.90 -11.78 21.12
C GLN A 235 -1.63 -11.39 20.33
N ASP A 236 -1.84 -10.99 19.08
CA ASP A 236 -0.80 -10.66 18.10
C ASP A 236 -0.65 -9.15 17.94
N CYS A 237 0.60 -8.70 17.96
CA CYS A 237 0.99 -7.33 17.63
C CYS A 237 1.78 -7.32 16.31
N VAL A 238 1.70 -6.24 15.56
CA VAL A 238 2.25 -6.21 14.18
C VAL A 238 3.49 -5.33 14.08
N ALA A 239 4.57 -5.90 13.53
CA ALA A 239 5.81 -5.20 13.23
C ALA A 239 6.05 -5.09 11.71
N MET A 240 6.63 -3.97 11.28
CA MET A 240 7.17 -3.77 9.94
C MET A 240 8.59 -4.33 9.87
N LYS A 241 8.89 -5.20 8.88
CA LYS A 241 10.20 -5.85 8.75
C LYS A 241 10.59 -6.24 7.31
N GLY A 242 11.88 -6.49 7.10
CA GLY A 242 12.44 -6.98 5.84
C GLY A 242 12.62 -5.91 4.77
N GLN A 243 13.12 -6.32 3.60
CA GLN A 243 13.59 -5.41 2.55
C GLN A 243 12.55 -4.39 2.06
N ASP A 244 11.30 -4.82 1.94
CA ASP A 244 10.19 -4.00 1.43
C ASP A 244 9.26 -3.53 2.57
N GLY A 245 9.65 -3.72 3.84
CA GLY A 245 8.85 -3.32 5.01
C GLY A 245 7.49 -4.00 5.11
N TYR A 246 7.39 -5.27 4.76
CA TYR A 246 6.15 -6.04 4.92
C TYR A 246 5.82 -6.27 6.42
N TRP A 247 4.55 -6.52 6.71
CA TRP A 247 4.03 -6.60 8.07
C TRP A 247 4.02 -8.05 8.59
N ALA A 248 4.42 -8.26 9.83
CA ALA A 248 4.41 -9.57 10.48
C ALA A 248 3.78 -9.50 11.85
N THR A 249 2.95 -10.50 12.17
CA THR A 249 2.46 -10.77 13.52
C THR A 249 3.60 -11.35 14.38
N ASP A 250 3.75 -10.83 15.58
CA ASP A 250 4.70 -11.30 16.60
C ASP A 250 4.13 -11.07 18.00
N VAL A 251 4.71 -11.72 19.02
CA VAL A 251 4.20 -11.64 20.39
C VAL A 251 4.43 -10.24 20.98
N CYS A 252 3.38 -9.62 21.51
CA CYS A 252 3.37 -8.21 21.96
C CYS A 252 4.42 -7.86 23.04
N TYR A 253 4.93 -8.84 23.79
CA TYR A 253 5.96 -8.67 24.80
C TYR A 253 7.41 -8.69 24.25
N LYS A 254 7.60 -8.91 22.94
CA LYS A 254 8.91 -8.81 22.29
C LYS A 254 9.40 -7.36 22.32
N GLN A 255 10.69 -7.15 22.61
CA GLN A 255 11.27 -5.81 22.62
C GLN A 255 11.79 -5.43 21.22
N LEU A 256 11.11 -4.50 20.56
CA LEU A 256 11.44 -3.99 19.22
C LEU A 256 11.54 -2.46 19.22
N GLY A 257 12.12 -1.88 18.16
CA GLY A 257 11.90 -0.45 17.88
C GLY A 257 10.44 -0.20 17.48
N TYR A 258 10.06 1.06 17.27
CA TYR A 258 8.67 1.42 16.99
C TYR A 258 8.55 2.70 16.16
N ILE A 259 7.43 2.84 15.44
CA ILE A 259 7.12 4.04 14.66
C ILE A 259 5.95 4.76 15.32
N CYS A 260 6.14 6.03 15.66
CA CYS A 260 5.06 6.90 16.12
C CYS A 260 4.52 7.76 14.97
N LYS A 261 3.21 8.06 15.02
CA LYS A 261 2.49 8.98 14.13
C LYS A 261 1.72 9.99 14.98
N LYS A 262 1.65 11.25 14.54
CA LYS A 262 0.84 12.29 15.18
C LYS A 262 0.35 13.34 14.20
N GLU A 263 -0.67 14.07 14.61
CA GLU A 263 -1.10 15.31 13.95
C GLU A 263 -0.02 16.40 14.04
N PRO A 264 0.10 17.29 13.05
CA PRO A 264 1.05 18.38 13.06
C PRO A 264 0.69 19.39 14.15
N SER A 265 1.72 20.00 14.75
CA SER A 265 1.50 20.96 15.83
C SER A 265 0.72 22.18 15.30
N SER A 266 -0.35 22.55 16.00
CA SER A 266 -1.27 23.65 15.63
C SER A 266 -0.65 25.05 15.67
N GLN A 267 0.66 25.18 15.94
CA GLN A 267 1.39 26.43 15.88
C GLN A 267 1.69 26.81 14.43
N SER A 268 0.70 27.43 13.79
CA SER A 268 0.85 28.10 12.48
C SER A 268 1.81 29.28 12.59
N SER A 269 3.12 29.01 12.53
CA SER A 269 4.15 30.02 12.33
C SER A 269 4.57 30.03 10.87
N GLU A 270 4.50 31.17 10.19
CA GLU A 270 4.92 31.27 8.78
C GLU A 270 6.45 31.19 8.65
N LYS A 271 7.01 29.98 8.74
CA LYS A 271 8.38 29.70 8.33
C LYS A 271 8.41 29.24 6.89
N GLU A 272 9.39 29.76 6.16
CA GLU A 272 9.64 29.44 4.77
C GLU A 272 9.77 27.91 4.58
N THR A 273 9.33 27.43 3.42
CA THR A 273 9.55 26.04 3.02
C THR A 273 11.01 25.67 3.26
N ILE A 274 11.28 24.54 3.92
CA ILE A 274 12.64 23.99 4.02
C ILE A 274 13.11 23.73 2.58
N GLU A 275 13.86 24.68 2.03
CA GLU A 275 14.46 24.56 0.73
C GLU A 275 15.57 23.51 0.87
N ASP A 276 15.49 22.42 0.12
CA ASP A 276 16.64 21.53 0.01
C ASP A 276 17.69 22.25 -0.83
N PRO A 277 18.86 22.64 -0.28
CA PRO A 277 19.83 23.45 -1.00
C PRO A 277 20.42 22.73 -2.24
N GLY A 278 20.14 21.42 -2.41
CA GLY A 278 20.48 20.67 -3.62
C GLY A 278 19.42 20.66 -4.72
N CYS A 279 18.20 21.14 -4.48
CA CYS A 279 17.08 21.02 -5.43
C CYS A 279 16.34 22.35 -5.66
N GLN A 280 15.96 22.58 -6.92
CA GLN A 280 15.11 23.72 -7.29
C GLN A 280 13.74 23.63 -6.60
N LYS A 281 13.15 24.78 -6.28
CA LYS A 281 11.82 24.88 -5.67
C LYS A 281 10.76 24.05 -6.41
N GLY A 282 9.93 23.35 -5.64
CA GLY A 282 8.90 22.43 -6.14
C GLY A 282 9.41 21.01 -6.39
N TRP A 283 10.73 20.82 -6.51
CA TRP A 283 11.32 19.49 -6.66
C TRP A 283 11.54 18.86 -5.28
N LYS A 284 11.26 17.56 -5.15
CA LYS A 284 11.53 16.74 -3.97
C LYS A 284 12.83 15.99 -4.16
N ARG A 285 13.74 16.05 -3.18
CA ARG A 285 14.99 15.30 -3.23
C ARG A 285 14.75 13.85 -2.80
N TYR A 286 15.40 12.93 -3.49
CA TYR A 286 15.62 11.57 -3.01
C TYR A 286 17.01 11.08 -3.42
N GLY A 287 17.84 10.72 -2.42
CA GLY A 287 19.25 10.40 -2.61
C GLY A 287 20.04 11.56 -3.24
N PHE A 288 20.63 11.30 -4.40
CA PHE A 288 21.43 12.27 -5.19
C PHE A 288 20.63 12.97 -6.31
N HIS A 289 19.31 12.77 -6.33
CA HIS A 289 18.44 13.24 -7.40
C HIS A 289 17.30 14.12 -6.86
N CYS A 290 16.81 15.01 -7.71
CA CYS A 290 15.63 15.84 -7.51
C CYS A 290 14.53 15.38 -8.46
N TYR A 291 13.30 15.29 -7.98
CA TYR A 291 12.14 14.81 -8.72
C TYR A 291 11.02 15.85 -8.69
N LEU A 292 10.25 15.92 -9.78
CA LEU A 292 9.04 16.74 -9.88
C LEU A 292 7.94 15.89 -10.50
N VAL A 293 6.68 16.17 -10.17
CA VAL A 293 5.53 15.53 -10.84
C VAL A 293 4.82 16.60 -11.67
N GLY A 294 4.62 16.34 -12.96
CA GLY A 294 3.91 17.25 -13.86
C GLY A 294 2.44 17.44 -13.45
N SER A 295 1.91 18.64 -13.64
CA SER A 295 0.47 18.94 -13.50
C SER A 295 -0.33 18.54 -14.74
N ASP A 296 0.32 18.53 -15.91
CA ASP A 296 -0.34 18.50 -17.20
C ASP A 296 -0.42 17.06 -17.74
N LEU A 297 -1.61 16.68 -18.20
CA LEU A 297 -1.86 15.39 -18.83
C LEU A 297 -1.30 15.38 -20.26
N LEU A 298 -0.16 14.69 -20.46
CA LEU A 298 0.58 14.69 -21.72
C LEU A 298 0.76 13.27 -22.27
N THR A 299 1.02 13.16 -23.58
CA THR A 299 1.54 11.92 -24.17
C THR A 299 3.00 11.68 -23.75
N PHE A 300 3.50 10.45 -23.86
CA PHE A 300 4.88 10.10 -23.53
C PHE A 300 5.92 10.99 -24.25
N SER A 301 5.71 11.28 -25.53
CA SER A 301 6.62 12.11 -26.34
C SER A 301 6.65 13.56 -25.88
N GLU A 302 5.48 14.15 -25.58
CA GLU A 302 5.35 15.50 -25.03
C GLU A 302 5.94 15.60 -23.62
N ALA A 303 5.68 14.59 -22.77
CA ALA A 303 6.22 14.49 -21.43
C ALA A 303 7.76 14.45 -21.45
N ASN A 304 8.36 13.58 -22.28
CA ASN A 304 9.81 13.50 -22.41
C ASN A 304 10.43 14.83 -22.89
N LYS A 305 9.83 15.45 -23.91
CA LYS A 305 10.26 16.77 -24.41
C LYS A 305 10.17 17.87 -23.33
N THR A 306 9.15 17.83 -22.49
CA THR A 306 8.98 18.79 -21.38
C THR A 306 10.02 18.56 -20.27
N CYS A 307 10.39 17.31 -20.01
CA CYS A 307 11.53 16.99 -19.15
C CYS A 307 12.84 17.52 -19.71
N GLU A 308 13.15 17.28 -20.99
CA GLU A 308 14.36 17.76 -21.66
C GLU A 308 14.48 19.30 -21.62
N GLN A 309 13.37 20.00 -21.92
CA GLN A 309 13.29 21.47 -21.80
C GLN A 309 13.60 21.97 -20.38
N SER A 310 13.29 21.17 -19.37
CA SER A 310 13.56 21.45 -17.96
C SER A 310 14.96 21.04 -17.50
N LYS A 311 15.85 20.62 -18.42
CA LYS A 311 17.17 20.03 -18.15
C LYS A 311 17.09 18.80 -17.22
N ALA A 312 16.05 17.99 -17.45
CA ALA A 312 15.74 16.76 -16.73
C ALA A 312 15.41 15.65 -17.75
N TYR A 313 15.11 14.46 -17.27
CA TYR A 313 14.58 13.34 -18.06
C TYR A 313 13.38 12.71 -17.33
N LEU A 314 12.56 11.94 -18.05
CA LEU A 314 11.51 11.13 -17.42
C LEU A 314 12.14 10.16 -16.42
N ALA A 315 11.58 10.06 -15.21
CA ALA A 315 12.22 9.36 -14.10
C ALA A 315 12.59 7.91 -14.45
N THR A 316 13.86 7.57 -14.24
CA THR A 316 14.33 6.18 -14.19
C THR A 316 14.03 5.58 -12.82
N VAL A 317 14.14 4.25 -12.68
CA VAL A 317 13.94 3.55 -11.41
C VAL A 317 15.04 2.49 -11.25
N GLU A 318 16.00 2.75 -10.38
CA GLU A 318 17.19 1.92 -10.16
C GLU A 318 17.06 0.98 -8.96
N SER A 319 16.13 1.25 -8.04
CA SER A 319 16.00 0.50 -6.80
C SER A 319 14.58 0.43 -6.25
N ARG A 320 14.33 -0.55 -5.37
CA ARG A 320 13.08 -0.71 -4.61
C ARG A 320 12.75 0.54 -3.78
N ASN A 321 13.77 1.16 -3.19
CA ASN A 321 13.57 2.32 -2.31
C ASN A 321 13.24 3.58 -3.12
N GLU A 322 13.80 3.72 -4.33
CA GLU A 322 13.40 4.76 -5.29
C GLU A 322 11.97 4.51 -5.81
N GLN A 323 11.63 3.26 -6.14
CA GLN A 323 10.26 2.87 -6.51
C GLN A 323 9.25 3.25 -5.42
N ALA A 324 9.57 2.95 -4.15
CA ALA A 324 8.77 3.34 -3.00
C ALA A 324 8.70 4.88 -2.84
N PHE A 325 9.81 5.59 -2.99
CA PHE A 325 9.80 7.05 -2.99
C PHE A 325 8.84 7.62 -4.05
N LEU A 326 8.91 7.12 -5.30
CA LEU A 326 8.02 7.57 -6.39
C LEU A 326 6.55 7.26 -6.10
N ILE A 327 6.24 6.08 -5.52
CA ILE A 327 4.87 5.75 -5.07
C ILE A 327 4.40 6.72 -3.98
N SER A 328 5.24 7.03 -2.98
CA SER A 328 4.88 7.99 -1.93
C SER A 328 4.70 9.43 -2.45
N LEU A 329 5.43 9.81 -3.51
CA LEU A 329 5.39 11.13 -4.14
C LEU A 329 4.13 11.34 -5.00
N THR A 330 3.60 10.25 -5.58
CA THR A 330 2.47 10.29 -6.53
C THR A 330 1.16 9.77 -5.96
N GLY A 331 1.19 8.81 -5.04
CA GLY A 331 0.02 8.03 -4.61
C GLY A 331 -0.99 8.76 -3.71
N LEU A 332 -0.75 10.03 -3.37
CA LEU A 332 -1.75 10.93 -2.77
C LEU A 332 -2.53 11.75 -3.81
N ARG A 333 -2.13 11.69 -5.08
CA ARG A 333 -2.83 12.37 -6.17
C ARG A 333 -3.97 11.50 -6.72
N SER A 334 -4.95 12.14 -7.34
CA SER A 334 -6.13 11.46 -7.91
C SER A 334 -5.88 10.81 -9.27
N GLU A 335 -4.78 11.13 -9.96
CA GLU A 335 -4.56 10.61 -11.31
C GLU A 335 -4.03 9.17 -11.32
N LYS A 336 -4.57 8.37 -12.23
CA LYS A 336 -4.41 6.92 -12.24
C LYS A 336 -3.04 6.43 -12.74
N TYR A 337 -2.33 7.26 -13.51
CA TYR A 337 -1.10 6.88 -14.21
C TYR A 337 -0.11 8.05 -14.26
N PHE A 338 1.17 7.71 -14.16
CA PHE A 338 2.30 8.64 -14.29
C PHE A 338 3.35 8.02 -15.21
N TRP A 339 3.79 8.75 -16.25
CA TRP A 339 4.91 8.33 -17.10
C TRP A 339 6.23 8.33 -16.32
N ILE A 340 7.00 7.27 -16.55
CA ILE A 340 8.41 7.10 -16.20
C ILE A 340 9.19 6.90 -17.52
N GLY A 341 10.52 6.91 -17.47
CA GLY A 341 11.35 6.88 -18.68
C GLY A 341 11.47 5.52 -19.38
N LEU A 342 10.78 4.46 -18.95
CA LEU A 342 10.93 3.11 -19.51
C LEU A 342 10.08 2.94 -20.77
N SER A 343 10.70 2.59 -21.90
CA SER A 343 9.99 2.38 -23.17
C SER A 343 10.73 1.40 -24.08
N ASP A 344 10.02 0.76 -25.00
CA ASP A 344 10.55 -0.10 -26.07
C ASP A 344 10.40 0.57 -27.46
N THR A 345 10.32 1.90 -27.51
CA THR A 345 10.10 2.67 -28.75
C THR A 345 11.30 2.67 -29.70
N GLU A 346 12.51 2.38 -29.20
CA GLU A 346 13.72 2.23 -30.02
C GLU A 346 13.80 0.86 -30.71
N GLU A 347 13.44 -0.20 -29.99
CA GLU A 347 13.46 -1.59 -30.43
C GLU A 347 12.33 -2.34 -29.71
N GLN A 348 11.33 -2.78 -30.46
CA GLN A 348 10.11 -3.39 -29.90
C GLN A 348 10.44 -4.63 -29.04
N GLY A 349 9.93 -4.65 -27.81
CA GLY A 349 10.25 -5.68 -26.82
C GLY A 349 11.57 -5.50 -26.05
N SER A 350 12.37 -4.48 -26.39
CA SER A 350 13.68 -4.16 -25.78
C SER A 350 13.56 -2.86 -24.96
N PHE A 351 13.16 -3.00 -23.69
CA PHE A 351 12.90 -1.84 -22.83
C PHE A 351 14.18 -1.12 -22.39
N ARG A 352 14.25 0.19 -22.66
CA ARG A 352 15.34 1.10 -22.28
C ARG A 352 14.80 2.34 -21.57
N TRP A 353 15.65 2.97 -20.78
CA TRP A 353 15.37 4.28 -20.19
C TRP A 353 15.64 5.40 -21.21
N THR A 354 14.86 6.49 -21.19
CA THR A 354 15.05 7.65 -22.09
C THR A 354 16.40 8.37 -21.93
N ASN A 355 17.15 8.12 -20.86
CA ASN A 355 18.52 8.60 -20.68
C ASN A 355 19.58 7.67 -21.32
N GLY A 356 19.18 6.57 -21.96
CA GLY A 356 20.03 5.57 -22.62
C GLY A 356 20.46 4.40 -21.73
N GLU A 357 20.14 4.43 -20.44
CA GLU A 357 20.55 3.38 -19.48
C GLU A 357 19.71 2.09 -19.64
N THR A 358 20.30 0.96 -19.23
CA THR A 358 19.62 -0.34 -19.17
C THR A 358 18.91 -0.54 -17.83
N PRO A 359 17.68 -1.07 -17.82
CA PRO A 359 16.95 -1.34 -16.57
C PRO A 359 17.58 -2.50 -15.78
N HIS A 360 18.17 -2.19 -14.64
CA HIS A 360 18.68 -3.17 -13.66
C HIS A 360 17.65 -3.55 -12.58
N PHE A 361 16.58 -2.76 -12.47
CA PHE A 361 15.43 -3.00 -11.59
C PHE A 361 14.15 -2.98 -12.42
N THR A 362 13.17 -3.79 -12.04
CA THR A 362 11.83 -3.81 -12.66
C THR A 362 10.76 -3.99 -11.58
N HIS A 363 9.61 -3.35 -11.80
CA HIS A 363 8.42 -3.45 -10.94
C HIS A 363 7.17 -3.56 -11.83
N TRP A 364 7.13 -4.62 -12.64
CA TRP A 364 6.05 -4.87 -13.58
C TRP A 364 4.74 -5.21 -12.85
N ASN A 365 3.62 -4.68 -13.37
CA ASN A 365 2.30 -5.10 -12.94
C ASN A 365 1.96 -6.51 -13.48
N THR A 366 0.91 -7.13 -12.96
CA THR A 366 0.42 -8.45 -13.40
C THR A 366 0.24 -8.47 -14.93
N ALA A 367 0.83 -9.47 -15.59
CA ALA A 367 0.83 -9.66 -17.05
C ALA A 367 1.54 -8.56 -17.89
N MET A 368 2.37 -7.71 -17.28
CA MET A 368 3.27 -6.79 -17.98
C MET A 368 4.70 -7.36 -18.10
N PRO A 369 5.51 -6.94 -19.11
CA PRO A 369 5.15 -6.04 -20.21
C PRO A 369 4.26 -6.69 -21.28
N GLY A 370 4.13 -8.02 -21.27
CA GLY A 370 3.39 -8.78 -22.28
C GLY A 370 4.27 -9.86 -22.92
N LYS A 371 3.89 -10.30 -24.12
CA LYS A 371 4.69 -11.11 -25.05
C LYS A 371 4.76 -10.40 -26.39
#